data_AF-A0A151T675-F1
#
_entry.id   AF-A0A151T675-F1
#
_cell.length_a   1.000
_cell.length_b   1.000
_cell.length_c   1.000
_cell.angle_alpha   90.00
_cell.angle_beta   90.00
_cell.angle_gamma   90.00
#
_symmetry.space_group_name_H-M   'P 1'
#
loop_
_entity.id
_entity.type
_entity.pdbx_description
1 polymer ?
#
loop_
_entity_poly.entity_id
_entity_poly.type
_entity_poly.pdbx_seq_one_letter_code
_entity_poly.pdbx_strand_id
1 'polypeptide(L)'
;MELHALNVQIFIKMHRSDYAERQLRIMQQMDEDHTLTQLANAWLDLAVGGSKIQEAYLIFQDLSERYQSTSLLLNGKAVCCMHMGNFELDIQIFLQVLTHNKHIQLIQN
;
A
#
# COMPACT_ATOMS: atom_id res chain seq x y z
N MET A 1 0.74 16.59 -7.47
CA MET A 1 0.71 15.10 -7.46
C MET A 1 -0.37 14.55 -6.53
N GLU A 2 -0.53 15.18 -5.36
CA GLU A 2 -1.46 14.91 -4.28
C GLU A 2 -2.92 14.76 -4.75
N LEU A 3 -3.41 15.68 -5.58
CA LEU A 3 -4.78 15.61 -6.12
C LEU A 3 -5.01 14.32 -6.93
N HIS A 4 -4.04 13.92 -7.76
CA HIS A 4 -4.16 12.71 -8.57
C HIS A 4 -4.12 11.46 -7.70
N ALA A 5 -3.22 11.40 -6.71
CA ALA A 5 -3.14 10.30 -5.75
C ALA A 5 -4.44 10.15 -4.95
N LEU A 6 -5.04 11.28 -4.52
CA LEU A 6 -6.34 11.29 -3.83
C LEU A 6 -7.45 10.76 -4.74
N ASN A 7 -7.48 11.18 -6.02
CA ASN A 7 -8.46 10.68 -6.98
C ASN A 7 -8.34 9.17 -7.19
N VAL A 8 -7.12 8.61 -7.27
CA VAL A 8 -6.91 7.16 -7.34
C VAL A 8 -7.55 6.47 -6.13
N GLN A 9 -7.30 6.94 -4.90
CA GLN A 9 -7.93 6.37 -3.71
C GLN A 9 -9.47 6.47 -3.74
N ILE A 10 -10.02 7.61 -4.15
CA ILE A 10 -11.47 7.80 -4.27
C ILE A 10 -12.05 6.78 -5.26
N PHE A 11 -11.44 6.62 -6.43
CA PHE A 11 -11.92 5.68 -7.45
C PHE A 11 -11.84 4.22 -6.99
N ILE A 12 -10.79 3.85 -6.26
CA ILE A 12 -10.70 2.54 -5.62
C ILE A 12 -11.85 2.35 -4.61
N LYS A 13 -12.12 3.34 -3.76
CA LYS A 13 -13.21 3.28 -2.77
C LYS A 13 -14.61 3.27 -3.40
N MET A 14 -14.74 3.77 -4.61
CA MET A 14 -15.97 3.68 -5.41
C MET A 14 -16.10 2.36 -6.18
N HIS A 15 -15.18 1.41 -6.02
CA HIS A 15 -15.11 0.16 -6.79
C HIS A 15 -15.01 0.41 -8.30
N ARG A 16 -14.34 1.48 -8.71
CA ARG A 16 -14.13 1.88 -10.11
C ARG A 16 -12.65 1.83 -10.47
N SER A 17 -12.10 0.62 -10.55
CA SER A 17 -10.69 0.39 -10.92
C SER A 17 -10.33 1.00 -12.28
N ASP A 18 -11.27 1.02 -13.23
CA ASP A 18 -11.09 1.61 -14.56
C ASP A 18 -10.81 3.13 -14.53
N TYR A 19 -11.40 3.87 -13.58
CA TYR A 19 -11.10 5.29 -13.38
C TYR A 19 -9.79 5.47 -12.60
N ALA A 20 -9.51 4.58 -11.64
CA ALA A 20 -8.25 4.60 -10.90
C ALA A 20 -7.04 4.36 -11.83
N GLU A 21 -7.10 3.36 -12.71
CA GLU A 21 -6.08 3.08 -13.74
C GLU A 21 -5.86 4.26 -14.68
N ARG A 22 -6.93 4.95 -15.08
CA ARG A 22 -6.82 6.15 -15.93
C ARG A 22 -6.12 7.29 -15.20
N GLN A 23 -6.43 7.54 -13.93
CA GLN A 23 -5.71 8.54 -13.15
C GLN A 23 -4.26 8.14 -12.88
N LEU A 24 -3.99 6.88 -12.57
CA LEU A 24 -2.63 6.41 -12.33
C LEU A 24 -1.76 6.61 -13.57
N ARG A 25 -2.28 6.34 -14.77
CA ARG A 25 -1.55 6.62 -16.02
C ARG A 25 -1.18 8.10 -16.18
N ILE A 26 -2.04 9.02 -15.76
CA ILE A 26 -1.71 10.45 -15.75
C ILE A 26 -0.55 10.71 -14.80
N MET A 27 -0.56 10.11 -13.60
CA MET A 27 0.54 10.26 -12.63
C MET A 27 1.87 9.71 -13.19
N GLN A 28 1.84 8.54 -13.82
CA GLN A 28 3.02 7.91 -14.43
C GLN A 28 3.59 8.75 -15.58
N GLN A 29 2.74 9.37 -16.38
CA GLN A 29 3.17 10.29 -17.44
C GLN A 29 3.81 11.58 -16.90
N MET A 30 3.39 12.03 -15.70
CA MET A 30 3.97 13.21 -15.06
C MET A 30 5.32 12.87 -14.44
N ASP A 31 5.38 11.82 -13.62
CA ASP A 31 6.58 11.31 -12.98
C ASP A 31 6.28 9.91 -12.41
N GLU A 32 6.80 8.87 -13.08
CA GLU A 32 6.60 7.48 -12.69
C GLU A 32 7.35 7.09 -11.40
N ASP A 33 8.49 7.73 -11.13
CA ASP A 33 9.35 7.43 -9.97
C ASP A 33 8.94 8.23 -8.73
N HIS A 34 8.05 9.22 -8.89
CA HIS A 34 7.53 10.00 -7.77
C HIS A 34 6.91 9.08 -6.70
N THR A 35 7.23 9.32 -5.42
CA THR A 35 6.78 8.50 -4.29
C THR A 35 5.26 8.30 -4.26
N LEU A 36 4.49 9.36 -4.54
CA LEU A 36 3.02 9.27 -4.62
C LEU A 36 2.51 8.44 -5.80
N THR A 37 3.23 8.40 -6.92
CA THR A 37 2.86 7.56 -8.08
C THR A 37 3.06 6.09 -7.74
N GLN A 38 4.21 5.75 -7.16
CA GLN A 38 4.52 4.39 -6.70
C GLN A 38 3.51 3.93 -5.64
N LEU A 39 3.22 4.78 -4.65
CA LEU A 39 2.23 4.46 -3.61
C LEU A 39 0.81 4.28 -4.18
N ALA A 40 0.40 5.13 -5.13
CA ALA A 40 -0.88 4.99 -5.81
C ALA A 40 -0.97 3.72 -6.65
N ASN A 41 0.14 3.32 -7.28
CA ASN A 41 0.26 2.06 -8.01
C ASN A 41 0.05 0.86 -7.08
N ALA A 42 0.75 0.83 -5.94
CA ALA A 42 0.60 -0.23 -4.94
C ALA A 42 -0.84 -0.36 -4.41
N TRP A 43 -1.55 0.75 -4.18
CA TRP A 43 -2.96 0.71 -3.77
C TRP A 43 -3.87 0.14 -4.86
N LEU A 44 -3.61 0.47 -6.12
CA LEU A 44 -4.39 -0.05 -7.25
C LEU A 44 -4.15 -1.54 -7.45
N ASP A 45 -2.88 -1.97 -7.45
CA ASP A 45 -2.50 -3.37 -7.56
C ASP A 45 -3.09 -4.21 -6.42
N LEU A 46 -3.10 -3.66 -5.20
CA LEU A 46 -3.75 -4.29 -4.05
C LEU A 46 -5.27 -4.42 -4.24
N ALA A 47 -5.92 -3.40 -4.80
CA ALA A 47 -7.36 -3.39 -5.05
C ALA A 47 -7.77 -4.34 -6.20
N VAL A 48 -6.92 -4.49 -7.22
CA VAL A 48 -7.13 -5.44 -8.33
C VAL A 48 -6.92 -6.87 -7.86
N GLY A 49 -5.88 -7.09 -7.05
CA GLY A 49 -5.56 -8.40 -6.49
C GLY A 49 -4.98 -9.40 -7.49
N GLY A 50 -5.11 -10.69 -7.18
CA GLY A 50 -4.57 -11.77 -8.02
C GLY A 50 -3.04 -11.70 -8.12
N SER A 51 -2.51 -11.77 -9.35
CA SER A 51 -1.06 -11.71 -9.60
C SER A 51 -0.43 -10.35 -9.25
N LYS A 52 -1.24 -9.28 -9.10
CA LYS A 52 -0.76 -7.93 -8.77
C LYS A 52 -0.39 -7.73 -7.32
N ILE A 53 -0.82 -8.62 -6.43
CA ILE A 53 -0.50 -8.54 -5.00
C ILE A 53 1.02 -8.56 -4.74
N GLN A 54 1.77 -9.35 -5.51
CA GLN A 54 3.23 -9.41 -5.36
C GLN A 54 3.89 -8.09 -5.80
N GLU A 55 3.42 -7.47 -6.88
CA GLU A 55 3.90 -6.16 -7.34
C GLU A 55 3.64 -5.08 -6.28
N ALA A 56 2.42 -5.05 -5.71
CA ALA A 56 2.07 -4.14 -4.62
C ALA A 56 2.99 -4.31 -3.39
N TYR A 57 3.27 -5.55 -2.99
CA TYR A 57 4.16 -5.85 -1.86
C TYR A 57 5.56 -5.30 -2.08
N LEU A 58 6.13 -5.51 -3.27
CA LEU A 58 7.48 -5.05 -3.61
C LEU A 58 7.56 -3.51 -3.55
N ILE A 59 6.55 -2.81 -4.05
CA ILE A 59 6.51 -1.34 -3.95
C ILE A 59 6.46 -0.90 -2.48
N PHE A 60 5.60 -1.51 -1.65
CA PHE A 60 5.58 -1.18 -0.22
C PHE A 60 6.90 -1.52 0.49
N GLN A 61 7.57 -2.60 0.09
CA GLN A 61 8.87 -2.97 0.60
C GLN A 61 9.92 -1.90 0.24
N ASP A 62 10.03 -1.54 -1.03
CA ASP A 62 10.99 -0.54 -1.51
C ASP A 62 10.78 0.81 -0.83
N LEU A 63 9.51 1.23 -0.68
CA LEU A 63 9.17 2.44 0.06
C LEU A 63 9.54 2.34 1.55
N SER A 64 9.37 1.17 2.17
CA SER A 64 9.72 0.95 3.58
C SER A 64 11.23 0.87 3.86
N GLU A 65 12.02 0.55 2.84
CA GLU A 65 13.48 0.50 2.88
C GLU A 65 14.09 1.87 2.55
N ARG A 66 13.51 2.59 1.59
CA ARG A 66 13.95 3.95 1.19
C ARG A 66 13.60 5.01 2.23
N TYR A 67 12.47 4.86 2.90
CA TYR A 67 11.98 5.77 3.92
C TYR A 67 11.89 5.08 5.28
N GLN A 68 11.56 5.80 6.34
CA GLN A 68 11.27 5.16 7.62
C GLN A 68 10.03 4.27 7.50
N SER A 69 10.10 3.05 8.05
CA SER A 69 8.98 2.11 8.08
C SER A 69 7.81 2.69 8.87
N THR A 70 6.88 3.34 8.17
CA THR A 70 5.65 3.87 8.75
C THR A 70 4.61 2.77 8.89
N SER A 71 3.65 2.97 9.79
CA SER A 71 2.53 2.03 9.98
C SER A 71 1.71 1.81 8.71
N LEU A 72 1.61 2.83 7.84
CA LEU A 72 0.95 2.70 6.54
C LEU A 72 1.64 1.66 5.66
N LEU A 73 2.97 1.77 5.52
CA LEU A 73 3.75 0.88 4.65
C LEU A 73 3.77 -0.55 5.19
N LEU A 74 3.95 -0.68 6.51
CA LEU A 74 3.92 -1.98 7.18
C LEU A 74 2.54 -2.65 7.05
N ASN A 75 1.44 -1.91 7.22
CA ASN A 75 0.09 -2.43 7.00
C ASN A 75 -0.12 -2.84 5.54
N GLY A 76 0.39 -2.06 4.57
CA GLY A 76 0.33 -2.43 3.15
C GLY A 76 1.03 -3.76 2.88
N LYS A 77 2.22 -3.97 3.44
CA LYS A 77 2.96 -5.25 3.34
C LYS A 77 2.19 -6.40 3.98
N ALA A 78 1.69 -6.22 5.20
CA ALA A 78 0.90 -7.22 5.92
C ALA A 78 -0.32 -7.69 5.10
N VAL A 79 -1.13 -6.74 4.62
CA VAL A 79 -2.31 -7.06 3.78
C VAL A 79 -1.89 -7.82 2.52
N CYS A 80 -0.79 -7.46 1.86
CA CYS A 80 -0.29 -8.23 0.72
C CYS A 80 0.10 -9.67 1.12
N CYS A 81 0.79 -9.86 2.25
CA CYS A 81 1.13 -11.19 2.76
C CYS A 81 -0.11 -12.03 3.08
N MET A 82 -1.15 -11.44 3.66
CA MET A 82 -2.45 -12.10 3.87
C MET A 82 -3.05 -12.58 2.56
N HIS A 83 -3.06 -11.72 1.52
CA HIS A 83 -3.60 -12.06 0.21
C HIS A 83 -2.81 -13.17 -0.50
N MET A 84 -1.50 -13.29 -0.24
CA MET A 84 -0.66 -14.37 -0.78
C MET A 84 -0.77 -15.69 0.01
N GLY A 85 -1.50 -15.72 1.13
CA GLY A 85 -1.56 -16.88 2.03
C GLY A 85 -0.30 -17.09 2.87
N ASN A 86 0.61 -16.10 2.91
CA ASN A 86 1.83 -16.13 3.70
C ASN A 86 1.58 -15.54 5.10
N PHE A 87 0.78 -16.24 5.89
CA PHE A 87 0.30 -15.77 7.19
C PHE A 87 1.41 -15.69 8.25
N GLU A 88 2.51 -16.42 8.10
CA GLU A 88 3.63 -16.40 9.06
C GLU A 88 4.42 -15.09 8.97
N LEU A 89 4.71 -14.62 7.75
CA LEU A 89 5.33 -13.31 7.52
C LEU A 89 4.40 -12.16 7.93
N ASP A 90 3.10 -12.32 7.69
CA ASP A 90 2.08 -11.34 8.06
C ASP A 90 2.02 -11.09 9.58
N ILE A 91 2.04 -12.16 10.39
CA ILE A 91 2.07 -12.04 11.87
C ILE A 91 3.31 -11.26 12.34
N GLN A 92 4.48 -11.51 11.75
CA GLN A 92 5.71 -10.80 12.11
C GLN A 92 5.62 -9.31 11.77
N ILE A 93 5.08 -8.97 10.59
CA ILE A 93 4.89 -7.57 10.17
C ILE A 93 3.83 -6.90 11.05
N PHE A 94 2.75 -7.59 11.40
CA PHE A 94 1.72 -7.06 12.30
C PHE A 94 2.27 -6.76 13.70
N LEU A 95 3.13 -7.61 14.25
CA LEU A 95 3.84 -7.35 15.50
C LEU A 95 4.75 -6.09 15.40
N GLN A 96 5.39 -5.86 14.25
CA GLN A 96 6.14 -4.63 14.00
C GLN A 96 5.23 -3.39 13.95
N VAL A 97 4.04 -3.49 13.35
CA VAL A 97 3.04 -2.40 13.34
C VAL A 97 2.62 -2.03 14.77
N LEU A 98 2.34 -3.03 15.60
CA LEU A 98 1.89 -2.85 16.99
C LEU A 98 2.96 -2.20 17.87
N THR A 99 4.22 -2.62 17.71
CA THR A 99 5.35 -2.03 18.46
C THR A 99 5.67 -0.61 18.00
N HIS A 100 5.46 -0.30 16.72
CA HIS A 100 5.64 1.06 16.20
C HIS A 100 4.52 2.01 16.66
N ASN A 101 3.28 1.52 16.78
CA ASN A 101 2.13 2.28 17.31
C ASN A 101 1.99 2.08 18.83
N LYS A 102 2.84 2.77 19.62
CA LYS A 102 2.79 2.74 21.09
C LYS A 102 1.40 3.03 21.70
N HIS A 103 0.49 3.69 20.98
CA HIS A 103 -0.89 3.93 21.43
C HIS A 103 -1.78 2.68 21.49
N ILE A 104 -1.49 1.62 20.72
CA ILE A 104 -2.31 0.40 20.70
C ILE A 104 -1.98 -0.52 21.89
N GLN A 105 -0.76 -0.46 22.43
CA GLN A 105 -0.35 -1.23 23.61
C GLN A 105 -1.15 -0.89 24.88
N LEU A 106 -1.80 0.29 24.93
CA LEU A 106 -2.62 0.70 26.08
C LEU A 106 -4.02 0.05 26.10
N ILE A 107 -4.45 -0.62 25.02
CA ILE A 107 -5.77 -1.27 24.95
C ILE A 107 -5.68 -2.75 25.36
N GLN A 108 -4.47 -3.28 25.57
CA GLN A 108 -4.23 -4.67 26.01
C GLN A 108 -3.92 -4.81 27.52
N ASN A 109 -4.07 -3.75 28.33
CA ASN A 109 -3.93 -3.81 29.79
C ASN A 109 -5.26 -3.54 30.49
#